data_AF-A0A351UMW2-F1
#
_entry.id   AF-A0A351UMW2-F1
#
_cell.length_a   1.000
_cell.length_b   1.000
_cell.length_c   1.000
_cell.angle_alpha   90.00
_cell.angle_beta   90.00
_cell.angle_gamma   90.00
#
_symmetry.space_group_name_H-M   'P 1'
#
loop_
_entity.id
_entity.type
_entity.pdbx_description
1 polymer ?
#
loop_
_entity_poly.entity_id
_entity_poly.type
_entity_poly.pdbx_seq_one_letter_code
_entity_poly.pdbx_strand_id
1 'polypeptide(L)'
;IPGLMPVTGYKQLSNFTQMMKVSVPAELRAGLERWADDKESLFKFSVEHASAQAAELLARGAPGLHLYTLNRSRAAIAILKNVKGKAG
;
A
#
# COMPACT_ATOMS: atom_id res chain seq x y z
N ILE A 1 -2.63 -9.47 13.92
CA ILE A 1 -1.57 -8.96 13.02
C ILE A 1 -2.23 -8.00 12.03
N PRO A 2 -1.73 -6.76 11.86
CA PRO A 2 -2.28 -5.81 10.89
C PRO A 2 -2.20 -6.34 9.46
N GLY A 3 -3.32 -6.24 8.73
CA GLY A 3 -3.41 -6.52 7.31
C GLY A 3 -3.11 -5.27 6.49
N LEU A 4 -2.25 -5.39 5.48
CA LEU A 4 -1.84 -4.27 4.64
C LEU A 4 -1.99 -4.64 3.16
N MET A 5 -2.73 -3.81 2.42
CA MET A 5 -3.04 -4.03 1.01
C MET A 5 -2.43 -2.89 0.18
N PRO A 6 -1.46 -3.19 -0.70
CA PRO A 6 -0.98 -2.20 -1.66
C PRO A 6 -2.01 -1.94 -2.75
N VAL A 7 -2.44 -0.69 -2.87
CA VAL A 7 -3.40 -0.26 -3.89
C VAL A 7 -2.68 0.12 -5.18
N THR A 8 -2.39 -0.83 -6.06
CA THR A 8 -1.62 -0.56 -7.29
C THR A 8 -2.48 -0.20 -8.50
N GLY A 9 -3.69 0.32 -8.28
CA GLY A 9 -4.64 0.60 -9.37
C GLY A 9 -5.88 1.35 -8.91
N TYR A 10 -6.27 2.40 -9.66
CA TYR A 10 -7.44 3.22 -9.34
C TYR A 10 -8.76 2.44 -9.37
N LYS A 11 -8.96 1.58 -10.39
CA LYS A 11 -10.15 0.71 -10.47
C LYS A 11 -10.24 -0.26 -9.27
N GLN A 12 -9.10 -0.76 -8.81
CA GLN A 12 -9.04 -1.62 -7.64
C GLN A 12 -9.46 -0.84 -6.38
N LEU A 13 -8.96 0.39 -6.20
CA LEU A 13 -9.40 1.24 -5.10
C LEU A 13 -10.91 1.49 -5.15
N SER A 14 -11.43 1.95 -6.28
CA SER A 14 -12.86 2.27 -6.45
C SER A 14 -13.74 1.10 -6.04
N ASN A 15 -13.44 -0.10 -6.56
CA ASN A 15 -14.20 -1.31 -6.25
C ASN A 15 -14.11 -1.68 -4.75
N PHE A 16 -12.93 -1.55 -4.14
CA PHE A 16 -12.76 -1.83 -2.71
C PHE A 16 -13.48 -0.81 -1.82
N THR A 17 -13.45 0.47 -2.16
CA THR A 17 -14.13 1.54 -1.40
C THR A 17 -15.65 1.49 -1.50
N GLN A 18 -16.18 0.95 -2.60
CA GLN A 18 -17.61 0.70 -2.73
C GLN A 18 -18.04 -0.53 -1.91
N MET A 19 -17.19 -1.55 -1.83
CA MET A 19 -17.45 -2.79 -1.12
C MET A 19 -17.23 -2.67 0.40
N MET A 20 -16.29 -1.83 0.82
CA MET A 20 -15.94 -1.63 2.22
C MET A 20 -16.31 -0.22 2.64
N LYS A 21 -17.06 -0.06 3.75
CA LYS A 21 -17.44 1.24 4.34
C LYS A 21 -16.24 1.98 4.98
N VAL A 22 -15.12 2.06 4.27
CA VAL A 22 -13.88 2.68 4.75
C VAL A 22 -13.62 3.93 3.95
N SER A 23 -13.21 4.99 4.64
CA SER A 23 -12.73 6.20 4.00
C SER A 23 -11.29 6.00 3.50
N VAL A 24 -11.00 6.52 2.31
CA VAL A 24 -9.64 6.59 1.78
C VAL A 24 -9.00 7.89 2.28
N PRO A 25 -7.79 7.85 2.88
CA PRO A 25 -7.05 9.05 3.22
C PRO A 25 -6.89 9.99 2.03
N ALA A 26 -7.02 11.30 2.25
CA ALA A 26 -6.97 12.30 1.18
C ALA A 26 -5.66 12.25 0.38
N GLU A 27 -4.53 12.05 1.05
CA GLU A 27 -3.20 11.95 0.41
C GLU A 27 -3.10 10.73 -0.51
N LEU A 28 -3.66 9.59 -0.09
CA LEU A 28 -3.69 8.38 -0.90
C LEU A 28 -4.57 8.61 -2.14
N ARG A 29 -5.74 9.22 -1.97
CA ARG A 29 -6.63 9.57 -3.10
C ARG A 29 -5.92 10.49 -4.10
N ALA A 30 -5.32 11.58 -3.63
CA ALA A 30 -4.66 12.56 -4.48
C ALA A 30 -3.48 11.95 -5.28
N GLY A 31 -2.70 11.07 -4.66
CA GLY A 31 -1.62 10.38 -5.38
C GLY A 31 -2.13 9.35 -6.40
N LEU A 32 -3.21 8.62 -6.09
CA LEU A 32 -3.82 7.68 -7.02
C LEU A 32 -4.45 8.39 -8.23
N GLU A 33 -5.05 9.56 -8.02
CA GLU A 33 -5.58 10.41 -9.10
C GLU A 33 -4.45 10.99 -9.96
N ARG A 34 -3.39 11.52 -9.32
CA ARG A 34 -2.22 12.08 -10.02
C ARG A 34 -1.56 11.10 -10.98
N TRP A 35 -1.44 9.83 -10.58
CA TRP A 35 -0.74 8.80 -11.35
C TRP A 35 -1.67 7.85 -12.10
N ALA A 36 -2.96 8.19 -12.27
CA ALA A 36 -3.96 7.28 -12.83
C ALA A 36 -3.57 6.71 -14.21
N ASP A 37 -2.91 7.52 -15.04
CA ASP A 37 -2.49 7.15 -16.40
C ASP A 37 -1.04 6.63 -16.50
N ASP A 38 -0.25 6.74 -15.43
CA ASP A 38 1.12 6.22 -15.36
C ASP A 38 1.20 5.05 -14.37
N LYS A 39 1.09 3.84 -14.92
CA LYS A 39 1.11 2.60 -14.15
C LYS A 39 2.39 2.40 -13.35
N GLU A 40 3.54 2.88 -13.85
CA GLU A 40 4.81 2.70 -13.15
C GLU A 40 4.91 3.65 -11.96
N SER A 41 4.58 4.93 -12.17
CA SER A 41 4.57 5.93 -11.10
C SER A 41 3.51 5.61 -10.05
N LEU A 42 2.32 5.15 -10.48
CA LEU A 42 1.28 4.68 -9.57
C LEU A 42 1.77 3.52 -8.71
N PHE A 43 2.45 2.55 -9.32
CA PHE A 43 3.02 1.42 -8.59
C PHE A 43 4.07 1.88 -7.56
N LYS A 44 5.00 2.76 -7.95
CA LYS A 44 6.03 3.29 -7.04
C LYS A 44 5.41 4.02 -5.86
N PHE A 45 4.51 4.98 -6.14
CA PHE A 45 3.78 5.73 -5.11
C PHE A 45 3.04 4.80 -4.13
N SER A 46 2.33 3.80 -4.66
CA SER A 46 1.54 2.88 -3.85
C SER A 46 2.42 2.00 -2.97
N VAL A 47 3.57 1.54 -3.48
CA VAL A 47 4.57 0.79 -2.72
C VAL A 47 5.18 1.66 -1.62
N GLU A 48 5.53 2.91 -1.91
CA GLU A 48 6.12 3.83 -0.94
C GLU A 48 5.13 4.14 0.20
N HIS A 49 3.88 4.47 -0.14
CA HIS A 49 2.82 4.74 0.83
C HIS A 49 2.57 3.53 1.74
N ALA A 50 2.41 2.34 1.14
CA ALA A 50 2.28 1.08 1.86
C ALA A 50 3.49 0.74 2.75
N SER A 51 4.71 1.06 2.28
CA SER A 51 5.94 0.85 3.05
C SER A 51 6.02 1.79 4.26
N ALA A 52 5.57 3.04 4.13
CA ALA A 52 5.50 3.99 5.24
C ALA A 52 4.51 3.52 6.32
N GLN A 53 3.31 3.11 5.91
CA GLN A 53 2.31 2.54 6.83
C GLN A 53 2.84 1.27 7.53
N ALA A 54 3.49 0.37 6.77
CA ALA A 54 4.10 -0.83 7.31
C ALA A 54 5.17 -0.52 8.37
N ALA A 55 6.06 0.43 8.08
CA ALA A 55 7.10 0.86 9.01
C ALA A 55 6.51 1.48 10.28
N GLU A 56 5.46 2.31 10.14
CA GLU A 56 4.77 2.92 11.28
C GLU A 56 4.10 1.87 12.17
N LEU A 57 3.40 0.89 11.59
CA LEU A 57 2.77 -0.20 12.34
C LEU A 57 3.79 -1.00 13.15
N LEU A 58 4.93 -1.33 12.54
CA LEU A 58 6.02 -2.03 13.22
C LEU A 58 6.65 -1.18 14.33
N ALA A 59 6.90 0.11 14.06
CA ALA A 59 7.43 1.04 15.05
C ALA A 59 6.49 1.21 16.26
N ARG A 60 5.18 1.10 16.05
CA ARG A 60 4.15 1.10 17.09
C ARG A 60 3.98 -0.26 17.81
N GLY A 61 4.85 -1.23 17.54
CA GLY A 61 4.90 -2.52 18.25
C GLY A 61 4.07 -3.63 17.63
N ALA A 62 3.64 -3.50 16.36
CA ALA A 62 3.01 -4.62 15.68
C ALA A 62 3.98 -5.82 15.59
N PRO A 63 3.56 -7.05 15.95
CA PRO A 63 4.45 -8.22 15.96
C PRO A 63 4.82 -8.72 14.55
N GLY A 64 4.23 -8.14 13.51
CA GLY A 64 4.42 -8.51 12.11
C GLY A 64 3.38 -7.85 11.22
N LEU A 65 3.40 -8.19 9.93
CA LEU A 65 2.48 -7.66 8.92
C LEU A 65 1.90 -8.81 8.10
N HIS A 66 0.63 -8.70 7.73
CA HIS A 66 -0.01 -9.59 6.76
C HIS A 66 -0.23 -8.82 5.45
N LEU A 67 0.50 -9.18 4.40
CA LEU A 67 0.42 -8.49 3.10
C LEU A 67 -0.59 -9.19 2.18
N TYR A 68 -1.64 -8.47 1.79
CA TYR A 68 -2.58 -8.95 0.77
C TYR A 68 -1.95 -8.79 -0.63
N THR A 69 -1.56 -9.91 -1.24
CA THR A 69 -0.88 -9.91 -2.54
C THR A 69 -1.83 -9.83 -3.73
N LEU A 70 -3.10 -10.22 -3.56
CA LEU A 70 -4.10 -10.27 -4.64
C LEU A 70 -3.58 -10.99 -5.90
N ASN A 71 -2.95 -12.15 -5.70
CA ASN A 71 -2.29 -12.96 -6.74
C ASN A 71 -1.11 -12.26 -7.46
N ARG A 72 -0.56 -11.17 -6.90
CA ARG A 72 0.60 -10.44 -7.43
C ARG A 72 1.63 -10.14 -6.34
N SER A 73 2.80 -10.76 -6.43
CA SER A 73 3.84 -10.65 -5.39
C SER A 73 4.70 -9.38 -5.49
N ARG A 74 4.75 -8.71 -6.65
CA ARG A 74 5.70 -7.60 -6.92
C ARG A 74 5.63 -6.47 -5.88
N ALA A 75 4.42 -6.04 -5.53
CA ALA A 75 4.23 -4.97 -4.54
C ALA A 75 4.63 -5.41 -3.13
N ALA A 76 4.21 -6.62 -2.72
CA ALA A 76 4.53 -7.17 -1.41
C ALA A 76 6.05 -7.36 -1.21
N ILE A 77 6.76 -7.83 -2.24
CA ILE A 77 8.22 -7.98 -2.22
C ILE A 77 8.89 -6.60 -2.08
N ALA A 78 8.43 -5.60 -2.83
CA ALA A 78 9.00 -4.26 -2.77
C ALA A 78 8.81 -3.61 -1.39
N ILE A 79 7.60 -3.74 -0.81
CA ILE A 79 7.31 -3.26 0.55
C ILE A 79 8.22 -3.93 1.58
N LEU A 80 8.36 -5.26 1.52
CA LEU A 80 9.20 -5.99 2.45
C LEU A 80 10.67 -5.56 2.35
N LYS A 81 11.18 -5.33 1.13
CA LYS A 81 12.54 -4.81 0.91
C LYS A 81 12.71 -3.41 1.52
N ASN A 82 11.76 -2.51 1.29
CA ASN A 82 11.82 -1.15 1.82
C ASN A 82 11.81 -1.13 3.35
N VAL A 83 10.96 -1.95 3.98
CA VAL A 83 10.85 -2.01 5.44
C VAL A 83 12.10 -2.63 6.06
N LYS A 84 12.65 -3.70 5.47
CA LYS A 84 13.91 -4.30 5.93
C LYS A 84 15.10 -3.35 5.80
N GLY A 85 15.17 -2.56 4.73
CA GLY A 85 16.24 -1.59 4.51
C GLY A 85 16.19 -0.36 5.42
N LYS A 86 15.03 -0.05 6.03
CA LYS A 86 14.85 1.06 6.98
C LYS A 86 15.03 0.65 8.45
N ALA A 87 15.08 -0.64 8.73
CA ALA A 87 15.22 -1.21 10.07
C ALA A 87 16.68 -1.46 10.48
N GLY A 88 17.64 -0.81 9.81
CA GLY A 88 19.07 -0.88 10.07
C GLY A 88 19.65 0.49 10.37
#